data_AF-A0A1I8GPE0-F1
#
_entry.id   AF-A0A1I8GPE0-F1
#
_cell.length_a   1.000
_cell.length_b   1.000
_cell.length_c   1.000
_cell.angle_alpha   90.00
_cell.angle_beta   90.00
_cell.angle_gamma   90.00
#
_symmetry.space_group_name_H-M   'P 1'
#
loop_
_entity.id
_entity.type
_entity.pdbx_description
1 polymer ?
#
loop_
_entity_poly.entity_id
_entity_poly.type
_entity_poly.pdbx_seq_one_letter_code
_entity_poly.pdbx_strand_id
1 'polypeptide(L)'
;MSIETVPNELRNLRACMICGLIKTFTQFEVDGCDNCEDFLSLKDNKDMVYDCTSANFDDMIGLMSPDDSWVARWQRISKFQKGIYAVSVSGTLPRHVQRMLSERGVPYRSLDVSEKPASTCSVISRTMSNRVNSTKRFLLISIPVDLLPDEFMPTMWMD
;
A
#
# COMPACT_ATOMS: atom_id res chain seq x y z
N MET A 1 18.01 -9.07 -0.05
CA MET A 1 17.06 -8.14 0.59
C MET A 1 17.61 -6.75 0.34
N SER A 2 16.96 -5.94 -0.52
CA SER A 2 17.37 -4.55 -0.72
C SER A 2 16.86 -3.73 0.46
N ILE A 3 17.77 -3.19 1.26
CA ILE A 3 17.46 -2.22 2.33
C ILE A 3 16.89 -0.90 1.76
N GLU A 4 17.06 -0.70 0.46
CA GLU A 4 16.69 0.49 -0.32
C GLU A 4 15.17 0.71 -0.43
N THR A 5 14.35 -0.32 -0.17
CA THR A 5 12.88 -0.18 -0.25
C THR A 5 12.28 0.52 0.97
N VAL A 6 13.01 0.62 2.07
CA VAL A 6 12.55 1.28 3.30
C VAL A 6 12.84 2.78 3.20
N PRO A 7 11.89 3.68 3.57
CA PRO A 7 12.15 5.10 3.61
C PRO A 7 13.36 5.44 4.49
N ASN A 8 14.31 6.19 3.93
CA ASN A 8 15.51 6.64 4.66
C ASN A 8 15.17 7.72 5.72
N GLU A 9 14.12 8.50 5.47
CA GLU A 9 13.64 9.56 6.34
C GLU A 9 12.10 9.59 6.39
N LEU A 10 11.55 10.19 7.45
CA LEU A 10 10.09 10.35 7.61
C LEU A 10 9.53 11.65 7.01
N ARG A 11 10.40 12.49 6.43
CA ARG A 11 9.99 13.74 5.75
C ARG A 11 9.76 13.47 4.27
N ASN A 12 8.82 14.21 3.67
CA ASN A 12 8.54 14.15 2.24
C ASN A 12 8.26 12.71 1.75
N LEU A 13 7.60 11.92 2.60
CA LEU A 13 7.10 10.61 2.25
C LEU A 13 5.99 10.75 1.22
N ARG A 14 5.98 9.84 0.25
CA ARG A 14 4.94 9.75 -0.76
C ARG A 14 4.55 8.29 -0.90
N ALA A 15 3.29 8.04 -1.21
CA ALA A 15 2.76 6.71 -1.49
C ALA A 15 2.46 6.58 -2.99
N CYS A 16 2.85 5.47 -3.60
CA CYS A 16 2.50 5.14 -4.98
C CYS A 16 0.98 4.94 -5.09
N MET A 17 0.33 5.64 -6.03
CA MET A 17 -1.12 5.54 -6.23
C MET A 17 -1.58 4.22 -6.86
N ILE A 18 -0.66 3.33 -7.25
CA ILE A 18 -0.96 2.01 -7.83
C ILE A 18 -0.80 0.89 -6.81
N CYS A 19 0.37 0.79 -6.18
CA CYS A 19 0.69 -0.31 -5.26
C CYS A 19 0.67 0.08 -3.78
N GLY A 20 0.60 1.37 -3.45
CA GLY A 20 0.63 1.87 -2.07
C GLY A 20 2.01 1.89 -1.42
N LEU A 21 3.08 1.53 -2.12
CA LEU A 21 4.45 1.57 -1.58
C LEU A 21 4.82 3.00 -1.17
N ILE A 22 5.40 3.13 0.02
CA ILE A 22 5.84 4.39 0.61
C ILE A 22 7.36 4.49 0.54
N LYS A 23 7.85 5.58 -0.06
CA LYS A 23 9.26 5.97 -0.12
C LYS A 23 9.37 7.49 0.00
N THR A 24 10.59 8.01 0.18
CA THR A 24 10.82 9.45 -0.02
C THR A 24 10.74 9.82 -1.50
N PHE A 25 10.46 11.09 -1.78
CA PHE A 25 10.48 11.61 -3.16
C PHE A 25 11.79 11.27 -3.88
N THR A 26 12.93 11.49 -3.21
CA THR A 26 14.25 11.22 -3.79
C THR A 26 14.46 9.73 -4.10
N GLN A 27 13.98 8.82 -3.26
CA GLN A 27 14.06 7.38 -3.55
C GLN A 27 13.21 6.99 -4.76
N PHE A 28 12.04 7.61 -4.97
CA PHE A 28 11.27 7.38 -6.20
C PHE A 28 11.96 7.94 -7.44
N GLU A 29 12.65 9.07 -7.33
CA GLU A 29 13.40 9.66 -8.44
C GLU A 29 14.62 8.80 -8.84
N VAL A 30 15.35 8.28 -7.86
CA VAL A 30 16.59 7.52 -8.07
C VAL A 30 16.31 6.06 -8.40
N ASP A 31 15.50 5.38 -7.58
CA ASP A 31 15.29 3.93 -7.66
C ASP A 31 13.97 3.56 -8.33
N GLY A 32 13.06 4.51 -8.49
CA GLY A 32 11.72 4.23 -8.97
C GLY A 32 10.86 3.48 -7.95
N CYS A 33 9.73 2.97 -8.44
CA CYS A 33 8.83 2.15 -7.63
C CYS A 33 9.16 0.66 -7.79
N ASP A 34 9.51 -0.04 -6.70
CA ASP A 34 9.95 -1.45 -6.78
C ASP A 34 8.91 -2.41 -7.38
N ASN A 35 7.62 -2.03 -7.33
CA ASN A 35 6.53 -2.84 -7.86
C ASN A 35 6.01 -2.37 -9.22
N CYS A 36 6.29 -1.13 -9.60
CA CYS A 36 5.60 -0.46 -10.71
C CYS A 36 6.53 0.15 -11.74
N GLU A 37 7.85 0.05 -11.55
CA GLU A 37 8.83 0.71 -12.42
C GLU A 37 8.71 0.28 -13.88
N ASP A 38 8.43 -1.00 -14.11
CA ASP A 38 8.29 -1.58 -15.46
C ASP A 38 7.24 -0.88 -16.33
N PHE A 39 6.24 -0.24 -15.71
CA PHE A 39 5.15 0.42 -16.42
C PHE A 39 4.92 1.88 -16.02
N LEU A 40 5.55 2.39 -14.96
CA LEU A 40 5.52 3.82 -14.63
C LEU A 40 6.76 4.56 -15.10
N SER A 41 7.92 3.88 -15.15
CA SER A 41 9.21 4.48 -15.52
C SER A 41 9.48 5.79 -14.77
N LEU A 42 9.48 5.72 -13.43
CA LEU A 42 9.61 6.88 -12.55
C LEU A 42 11.06 7.37 -12.42
N LYS A 43 12.03 6.48 -12.68
CA LYS A 43 13.46 6.81 -12.62
C LYS A 43 13.80 8.00 -13.49
N ASP A 44 14.57 8.92 -12.93
CA ASP A 44 15.01 10.17 -13.56
C ASP A 44 13.86 11.08 -14.06
N ASN A 45 12.61 10.82 -13.65
CA ASN A 45 11.43 11.54 -14.11
C ASN A 45 10.60 12.10 -12.95
N LYS A 46 11.00 13.29 -12.47
CA LYS A 46 10.37 14.01 -11.35
C LYS A 46 8.88 14.27 -11.58
N ASP A 47 8.49 14.62 -12.79
CA ASP A 47 7.11 14.96 -13.12
C ASP A 47 6.21 13.72 -12.98
N MET A 48 6.69 12.57 -13.48
CA MET A 48 6.00 11.29 -13.29
C MET A 48 5.94 10.87 -11.83
N VAL A 49 6.97 11.15 -11.02
CA VAL A 49 6.91 10.92 -9.57
C VAL A 49 5.80 11.74 -8.92
N TYR A 50 5.67 13.03 -9.24
CA TYR A 50 4.59 13.87 -8.73
C TYR A 50 3.20 13.39 -9.18
N ASP A 51 3.07 12.98 -10.44
CA ASP A 51 1.81 12.54 -11.02
C ASP A 51 1.36 11.14 -10.57
N CYS A 52 2.30 10.27 -10.20
CA CYS A 52 2.02 8.87 -9.85
C CYS A 52 2.06 8.56 -8.36
N THR A 53 2.46 9.53 -7.52
CA THR A 53 2.56 9.37 -6.07
C THR A 53 1.85 10.51 -5.34
N SER A 54 1.38 10.25 -4.12
CA SER A 54 0.69 11.24 -3.29
C SER A 54 1.38 11.40 -1.94
N ALA A 55 1.45 12.64 -1.44
CA ALA A 55 1.88 12.92 -0.07
C ALA A 55 0.75 12.69 0.96
N ASN A 56 -0.49 12.50 0.48
CA ASN A 56 -1.67 12.30 1.29
C ASN A 56 -2.01 10.81 1.31
N PHE A 57 -1.64 10.14 2.40
CA PHE A 57 -1.94 8.73 2.63
C PHE A 57 -2.22 8.51 4.12
N ASP A 58 -3.03 7.50 4.41
CA ASP A 58 -3.41 7.14 5.77
C ASP A 58 -2.84 5.78 6.14
N ASP A 59 -2.29 5.74 7.37
CA ASP A 59 -1.69 4.57 8.03
C ASP A 59 -0.53 3.90 7.25
N MET A 60 0.31 3.15 7.95
CA MET A 60 1.48 2.49 7.38
C MET A 60 1.54 1.01 7.79
N ILE A 61 1.86 0.14 6.83
CA ILE A 61 2.01 -1.30 6.97
C ILE A 61 3.45 -1.68 6.67
N GLY A 62 4.14 -2.30 7.62
CA GLY A 62 5.46 -2.90 7.38
C GLY A 62 5.32 -4.32 6.82
N LEU A 63 5.49 -4.48 5.52
CA LEU A 63 5.36 -5.77 4.83
C LEU A 63 6.69 -6.54 4.85
N MET A 64 6.81 -7.54 5.72
CA MET A 64 8.01 -8.38 5.85
C MET A 64 7.89 -9.75 5.18
N SER A 65 6.70 -10.35 5.22
CA SER A 65 6.40 -11.68 4.67
C SER A 65 5.09 -11.61 3.88
N PRO A 66 5.13 -11.30 2.58
CA PRO A 66 3.93 -11.07 1.79
C PRO A 66 3.09 -12.33 1.55
N ASP A 67 3.74 -13.50 1.46
CA ASP A 67 3.08 -14.78 1.17
C ASP A 67 2.27 -15.34 2.36
N ASP A 68 2.67 -14.99 3.59
CA ASP A 68 2.11 -15.57 4.83
C ASP A 68 1.26 -14.55 5.63
N SER A 69 1.12 -13.33 5.13
CA SER A 69 0.40 -12.26 5.84
C SER A 69 -1.06 -12.18 5.39
N TRP A 70 -1.98 -12.37 6.34
CA TRP A 70 -3.41 -12.07 6.10
C TRP A 70 -3.63 -10.60 5.70
N VAL A 71 -2.92 -9.66 6.34
CA VAL A 71 -2.98 -8.23 6.00
C VAL A 71 -2.54 -8.00 4.56
N ALA A 72 -1.49 -8.70 4.10
CA ALA A 72 -1.00 -8.59 2.73
C ALA A 72 -2.01 -9.09 1.70
N ARG A 73 -2.67 -10.23 1.99
CA ARG A 73 -3.75 -10.77 1.15
C ARG A 73 -4.94 -9.81 1.08
N TRP A 74 -5.38 -9.31 2.24
CA TRP A 74 -6.49 -8.38 2.34
C TRP A 74 -6.22 -7.07 1.58
N GLN A 75 -5.03 -6.50 1.75
CA GLN A 75 -4.60 -5.29 1.03
C GLN A 75 -4.18 -5.53 -0.41
N ARG A 76 -4.23 -6.79 -0.90
CA ARG A 76 -3.81 -7.19 -2.25
C ARG A 76 -2.35 -6.82 -2.57
N ILE A 77 -1.50 -6.79 -1.54
CA ILE A 77 -0.05 -6.53 -1.63
C ILE A 77 0.79 -7.81 -1.44
N SER A 78 0.16 -8.99 -1.45
CA SER A 78 0.83 -10.28 -1.26
C SER A 78 1.79 -10.67 -2.38
N LYS A 79 1.71 -10.01 -3.55
CA LYS A 79 2.65 -10.22 -4.68
C LYS A 79 3.73 -9.14 -4.76
N PHE A 80 3.70 -8.16 -3.86
CA PHE A 80 4.60 -7.01 -3.90
C PHE A 80 5.84 -7.22 -3.04
N GLN A 81 6.86 -6.43 -3.33
CA GLN A 81 8.13 -6.48 -2.65
C GLN A 81 8.00 -6.07 -1.17
N LYS A 82 8.86 -6.62 -0.32
CA LYS A 82 8.93 -6.24 1.10
C LYS A 82 9.24 -4.74 1.23
N GLY A 83 8.51 -4.03 2.10
CA GLY A 83 8.61 -2.58 2.21
C GLY A 83 7.53 -1.97 3.10
N ILE A 84 7.42 -0.64 3.09
CA ILE A 84 6.37 0.10 3.82
C ILE A 84 5.25 0.46 2.85
N TYR A 85 3.99 0.18 3.21
CA TYR A 85 2.82 0.42 2.37
C TYR A 85 1.77 1.26 3.09
N ALA A 86 1.04 2.10 2.36
CA ALA A 86 -0.11 2.83 2.88
C ALA A 86 -1.36 1.95 2.99
N VAL A 87 -2.25 2.24 3.94
CA VAL A 87 -3.58 1.59 3.98
C VAL A 87 -4.51 2.20 2.94
N SER A 88 -4.51 3.52 2.85
CA SER A 88 -5.27 4.32 1.88
C SER A 88 -4.37 5.39 1.28
N VAL A 89 -4.51 5.66 -0.02
CA VAL A 89 -3.79 6.73 -0.70
C VAL A 89 -4.80 7.66 -1.35
N SER A 90 -4.80 8.92 -0.92
CA SER A 90 -5.67 9.94 -1.50
C SER A 90 -5.07 10.46 -2.80
N GLY A 91 -5.92 10.55 -3.82
CA GLY A 91 -5.53 11.03 -5.15
C GLY A 91 -6.03 10.13 -6.25
N THR A 92 -5.86 10.58 -7.49
CA THR A 92 -6.21 9.79 -8.67
C THR A 92 -5.16 10.03 -9.74
N LEU A 93 -4.69 8.95 -10.36
CA LEU A 93 -3.74 9.06 -11.46
C LEU A 93 -4.32 9.91 -12.61
N PRO A 94 -3.49 10.74 -13.26
CA PRO A 94 -3.90 11.44 -14.46
C PRO A 94 -4.40 10.50 -15.56
N ARG A 95 -5.36 10.95 -16.37
CA ARG A 95 -5.97 10.12 -17.44
C ARG A 95 -4.95 9.59 -18.45
N HIS A 96 -3.87 10.32 -18.71
CA HIS A 96 -2.83 9.90 -19.63
C HIS A 96 -2.05 8.69 -19.07
N VAL A 97 -1.72 8.68 -17.77
CA VAL A 97 -1.10 7.53 -17.09
C VAL A 97 -2.04 6.34 -17.07
N GLN A 98 -3.32 6.55 -16.75
CA GLN A 98 -4.32 5.47 -16.76
C GLN A 98 -4.44 4.80 -18.14
N ARG A 99 -4.35 5.59 -19.23
CA ARG A 99 -4.35 5.05 -20.60
C ARG A 99 -3.11 4.19 -20.86
N MET A 100 -1.92 4.68 -20.51
CA MET A 100 -0.68 3.90 -20.65
C MET A 100 -0.73 2.59 -19.87
N LEU A 101 -1.28 2.59 -18.66
CA LEU A 101 -1.47 1.37 -17.86
C LEU A 101 -2.41 0.38 -18.56
N SER A 102 -3.53 0.88 -19.08
CA SER A 102 -4.50 0.05 -19.81
C SER A 102 -3.90 -0.55 -21.08
N GLU A 103 -3.10 0.20 -21.84
CA GLU A 103 -2.40 -0.29 -23.04
C GLU A 103 -1.40 -1.40 -22.71
N ARG A 104 -0.80 -1.35 -21.51
CA ARG A 104 0.09 -2.38 -20.96
C ARG A 104 -0.66 -3.53 -20.27
N GLY A 105 -1.99 -3.51 -20.27
CA GLY A 105 -2.82 -4.54 -19.64
C GLY A 105 -2.85 -4.49 -18.10
N VAL A 106 -2.43 -3.37 -17.50
CA VAL A 106 -2.45 -3.17 -16.04
C VAL A 106 -3.73 -2.43 -15.64
N PRO A 107 -4.67 -3.07 -14.93
CA PRO A 107 -5.89 -2.40 -14.49
C PRO A 107 -5.57 -1.40 -13.36
N TYR A 108 -5.98 -0.15 -13.54
CA TYR A 108 -5.90 0.86 -12.47
C TYR A 108 -7.11 0.76 -11.53
N ARG A 109 -6.84 0.66 -10.23
CA ARG A 109 -7.84 0.70 -9.16
C ARG A 109 -7.40 1.74 -8.13
N SER A 110 -8.29 2.67 -7.80
CA SER A 110 -8.01 3.65 -6.74
C SER A 110 -7.81 2.95 -5.38
N LEU A 111 -6.74 3.35 -4.70
CA LEU A 111 -6.41 2.96 -3.32
C LEU A 111 -7.11 3.85 -2.28
N ASP A 112 -7.85 4.86 -2.72
CA ASP A 112 -8.62 5.70 -1.81
C ASP A 112 -9.81 4.91 -1.25
N VAL A 113 -9.89 4.86 0.08
CA VAL A 113 -10.96 4.18 0.81
C VAL A 113 -11.88 5.15 1.55
N SER A 114 -11.62 6.46 1.47
CA SER A 114 -12.45 7.48 2.12
C SER A 114 -13.89 7.55 1.57
N GLU A 115 -14.10 7.16 0.31
CA GLU A 115 -15.43 7.23 -0.33
C GLU A 115 -16.28 5.93 -0.20
N LYS A 116 -15.74 4.84 0.36
CA LYS A 116 -16.48 3.58 0.43
C LYS A 116 -17.37 3.53 1.67
N PRO A 117 -18.68 3.18 1.54
CA PRO A 117 -19.55 3.02 2.70
C PRO A 117 -18.97 1.99 3.67
N ALA A 118 -19.17 2.23 4.96
CA ALA A 118 -18.47 1.63 6.10
C ALA A 118 -18.54 0.09 6.23
N SER A 119 -19.10 -0.65 5.27
CA SER A 119 -19.34 -2.09 5.36
C SER A 119 -18.10 -2.96 5.10
N THR A 120 -17.01 -2.45 4.51
CA THR A 120 -15.80 -3.27 4.24
C THR A 120 -14.52 -2.71 4.87
N CYS A 121 -14.39 -1.39 5.04
CA CYS A 121 -13.14 -0.79 5.50
C CYS A 121 -13.09 -0.50 7.01
N SER A 122 -14.25 -0.31 7.66
CA SER A 122 -14.31 0.00 9.10
C SER A 122 -13.88 -1.18 9.98
N VAL A 123 -13.96 -2.41 9.45
CA VAL A 123 -13.56 -3.62 10.17
C VAL A 123 -12.06 -3.63 10.44
N ILE A 124 -11.21 -3.16 9.52
CA ILE A 124 -9.76 -3.14 9.77
C ILE A 124 -9.43 -2.12 10.87
N SER A 125 -9.76 -0.84 10.72
CA SER A 125 -9.41 0.17 11.74
C SER A 125 -10.02 -0.16 13.11
N ARG A 126 -11.26 -0.70 13.19
CA ARG A 126 -11.84 -1.13 14.49
C ARG A 126 -11.23 -2.42 15.04
N THR A 127 -10.94 -3.41 14.21
CA THR A 127 -10.36 -4.68 14.67
C THR A 127 -8.87 -4.51 15.05
N MET A 128 -8.17 -3.59 14.37
CA MET A 128 -6.80 -3.19 14.73
C MET A 128 -6.77 -2.28 15.95
N SER A 129 -7.72 -1.34 16.08
CA SER A 129 -7.81 -0.46 17.26
C SER A 129 -8.26 -1.19 18.53
N ASN A 130 -9.09 -2.23 18.43
CA ASN A 130 -9.50 -3.05 19.60
C ASN A 130 -8.44 -4.08 20.03
N ARG A 131 -7.38 -4.29 19.25
CA ARG A 131 -6.28 -5.23 19.57
C ARG A 131 -5.06 -4.53 20.19
N VAL A 132 -4.95 -3.20 20.07
CA VAL A 132 -3.82 -2.42 20.62
C VAL A 132 -4.24 -1.79 21.95
N ASN A 133 -4.02 -2.51 23.04
CA ASN A 133 -4.07 -1.91 24.37
C ASN A 133 -2.94 -0.88 24.52
N SER A 134 -3.35 0.36 24.77
CA SER A 134 -2.63 1.47 25.40
C SER A 134 -1.12 1.62 25.10
N THR A 135 -0.80 2.70 24.39
CA THR A 135 0.53 3.34 24.32
C THR A 135 1.56 2.68 23.38
N LYS A 136 1.33 2.81 22.07
CA LYS A 136 2.33 3.20 21.04
C LYS A 136 1.75 2.96 19.64
N ARG A 137 1.41 4.04 18.93
CA ARG A 137 1.37 4.05 17.45
C ARG A 137 2.78 3.70 16.99
N PHE A 138 3.02 2.48 16.52
CA PHE A 138 4.06 2.06 15.57
C PHE A 138 4.08 0.53 15.57
N LEU A 139 4.22 -0.06 14.37
CA LEU A 139 4.34 -1.49 14.08
C LEU A 139 3.04 -2.33 14.20
N LEU A 140 2.38 -2.54 13.05
CA LEU A 140 1.59 -3.75 12.85
C LEU A 140 2.53 -4.85 12.35
N ILE A 141 2.99 -5.63 13.31
CA ILE A 141 3.77 -6.87 13.13
C ILE A 141 2.83 -7.93 12.58
N SER A 142 3.34 -8.73 11.64
CA SER A 142 2.73 -9.97 11.14
C SER A 142 2.02 -10.73 12.25
N ILE A 143 0.68 -10.78 12.19
CA ILE A 143 -0.10 -11.71 13.01
C ILE A 143 -0.11 -13.02 12.22
N PRO A 144 0.50 -14.11 12.74
CA PRO A 144 0.39 -15.44 12.14
C PRO A 144 -1.09 -15.81 11.98
N VAL A 145 -1.44 -16.44 10.86
CA VAL A 145 -2.83 -16.84 10.55
C VAL A 145 -3.42 -17.71 11.67
N ASP A 146 -2.57 -18.46 12.39
CA ASP A 146 -2.93 -19.38 13.48
C ASP A 146 -3.38 -18.67 14.79
N LEU A 147 -3.29 -17.34 14.87
CA LEU A 147 -3.69 -16.53 16.03
C LEU A 147 -4.93 -15.66 15.76
N LEU A 148 -5.68 -15.94 14.69
CA LEU A 148 -6.97 -15.33 14.44
C LEU A 148 -8.09 -16.26 14.93
N PRO A 149 -8.94 -15.82 15.89
CA PRO A 149 -10.10 -16.62 16.30
C PRO A 149 -11.08 -16.78 15.12
N ASP A 150 -11.67 -17.97 15.01
CA ASP A 150 -12.54 -18.41 13.90
C ASP A 150 -13.76 -17.49 13.64
N GLU A 151 -14.12 -16.62 14.58
CA GLU A 151 -15.21 -15.63 14.44
C GLU A 151 -14.93 -14.49 13.44
N PHE A 152 -13.69 -14.33 12.95
CA PHE A 152 -13.30 -13.26 12.02
C PHE A 152 -12.97 -13.75 10.60
N MET A 153 -13.51 -14.90 10.19
CA MET A 153 -13.65 -15.25 8.78
C MET A 153 -15.02 -14.74 8.27
N PRO A 154 -15.19 -13.45 7.90
CA PRO A 154 -16.36 -13.09 7.13
C PRO A 154 -16.28 -13.88 5.82
N THR A 155 -17.34 -14.65 5.60
CA THR A 155 -17.70 -15.36 4.38
C THR A 155 -17.41 -14.51 3.13
N MET A 156 -16.20 -14.63 2.61
CA MET A 156 -15.80 -14.15 1.29
C MET A 156 -15.02 -15.26 0.55
N TRP A 157 -15.34 -16.50 0.93
CA TRP A 157 -15.06 -17.73 0.20
C TRP A 157 -16.40 -18.35 -0.22
N MET A 158 -17.17 -17.58 -0.99
CA MET A 158 -18.16 -18.11 -1.92
C MET A 158 -18.06 -17.23 -3.16
N ASP A 159 -17.55 -17.86 -4.23
CA ASP A 159 -17.29 -17.42 -5.60
C ASP A 159 -16.01 -16.63 -5.90
#